data_AF-A0A5C0SHL4-F1
#
_entry.id   AF-A0A5C0SHL4-F1
#
_cell.length_a   1.000
_cell.length_b   1.000
_cell.length_c   1.000
_cell.angle_alpha   90.00
_cell.angle_beta   90.00
_cell.angle_gamma   90.00
#
_symmetry.space_group_name_H-M   'P 1'
#
loop_
_entity.id
_entity.type
_entity.pdbx_description
1 polymer ?
#
loop_
_entity_poly.entity_id
_entity_poly.type
_entity_poly.pdbx_seq_one_letter_code
_entity_poly.pdbx_strand_id
1 'polypeptide(L)'
;MDTFNQFVKYVQLDEEKRILISLQNQFESYLQDSKIKSMVKEAAKSILKDDFVQLEIGKNICRVTVKAGTEEKNLELVKSELVKGLEMAMAFLAQMHNIKNQ
;
A
#
# COMPACT_ATOMS: atom_id res chain seq x y z
N MET A 1 6.23 5.64 -18.30
CA MET A 1 7.08 5.72 -17.08
C MET A 1 6.41 4.85 -16.04
N ASP A 2 7.10 3.85 -15.50
CA ASP A 2 6.58 3.05 -14.38
C ASP A 2 6.28 3.98 -13.20
N THR A 3 4.99 4.19 -12.92
CA THR A 3 4.50 4.95 -11.74
C THR A 3 4.91 4.30 -10.42
N PHE A 4 5.34 3.02 -10.46
CA PHE A 4 5.85 2.26 -9.32
C PHE A 4 6.85 3.05 -8.48
N ASN A 5 7.83 3.69 -9.13
CA ASN A 5 8.88 4.43 -8.42
C ASN A 5 8.46 5.84 -7.95
N GLN A 6 7.32 6.37 -8.40
CA GLN A 6 6.89 7.71 -8.01
C GLN A 6 6.35 7.76 -6.59
N PHE A 7 5.72 6.67 -6.14
CA PHE A 7 4.98 6.61 -4.88
C PHE A 7 5.51 5.54 -3.93
N VAL A 8 5.89 4.40 -4.48
CA VAL A 8 6.38 3.24 -3.73
C VAL A 8 7.89 3.17 -3.86
N LYS A 9 8.58 3.05 -2.72
CA LYS A 9 10.03 2.88 -2.65
C LYS A 9 10.42 1.42 -2.89
N TYR A 10 9.71 0.48 -2.26
CA TYR A 10 9.88 -0.96 -2.48
C TYR A 10 8.67 -1.76 -2.00
N VAL A 11 8.54 -2.97 -2.54
CA VAL A 11 7.66 -4.02 -2.02
C VAL A 11 8.43 -5.33 -1.90
N GLN A 12 8.55 -5.86 -0.69
CA GLN A 12 9.32 -7.09 -0.42
C GLN A 12 8.78 -7.85 0.79
N LEU A 13 9.25 -9.07 0.99
CA LEU A 13 9.04 -9.80 2.25
C LEU A 13 10.09 -9.38 3.27
N ASP A 14 9.72 -9.31 4.54
CA ASP A 14 10.68 -9.22 5.65
C ASP A 14 11.11 -10.61 6.15
N GLU A 15 11.97 -10.63 7.17
CA GLU A 15 12.48 -11.86 7.77
C GLU A 15 11.37 -12.74 8.39
N GLU A 16 10.23 -12.13 8.76
CA GLU A 16 9.04 -12.81 9.28
C GLU A 16 8.04 -13.17 8.16
N LYS A 17 8.45 -13.04 6.90
CA LYS A 17 7.64 -13.25 5.70
C LYS A 17 6.39 -12.38 5.61
N ARG A 18 6.39 -11.20 6.23
CA ARG A 18 5.34 -10.19 6.04
C ARG A 18 5.64 -9.36 4.81
N ILE A 19 4.61 -8.94 4.10
CA ILE A 19 4.76 -8.08 2.94
C ILE A 19 4.94 -6.64 3.41
N LEU A 20 6.09 -6.05 3.12
CA LEU A 20 6.39 -4.65 3.36
C LEU A 20 6.11 -3.83 2.11
N ILE A 21 5.27 -2.80 2.25
CA ILE A 21 5.04 -1.78 1.22
C ILE A 21 5.58 -0.47 1.77
N SER A 22 6.72 -0.03 1.27
CA SER A 22 7.35 1.22 1.69
C SER A 22 7.05 2.31 0.69
N LEU A 23 6.49 3.43 1.15
CA LEU A 23 6.25 4.60 0.31
C LEU A 23 7.43 5.57 0.36
N GLN A 24 7.53 6.44 -0.65
CA GLN A 24 8.45 7.57 -0.60
C GLN A 24 8.14 8.46 0.62
N ASN A 25 9.19 9.00 1.26
CA ASN A 25 9.06 9.73 2.53
C ASN A 25 8.08 10.90 2.45
N GLN A 26 7.96 11.55 1.29
CA GLN A 26 7.04 12.68 1.06
C GLN A 26 5.55 12.29 1.20
N PHE A 27 5.22 10.98 1.17
CA PHE A 27 3.85 10.48 1.33
C PHE A 27 3.56 9.95 2.75
N GLU A 28 4.47 10.12 3.69
CA GLU A 28 4.29 9.69 5.08
C GLU A 28 2.99 10.23 5.70
N SER A 29 2.73 11.53 5.51
CA SER A 29 1.53 12.20 6.04
C SER A 29 0.24 11.57 5.53
N TYR A 30 0.22 11.09 4.29
CA TYR A 30 -0.94 10.39 3.72
C TYR A 30 -1.20 9.07 4.42
N LEU A 31 -0.15 8.30 4.73
CA LEU A 31 -0.32 7.06 5.51
C LEU A 31 -0.69 7.32 6.96
N GLN A 32 -0.50 8.53 7.49
CA GLN A 32 -0.97 8.89 8.82
C GLN A 32 -2.45 9.29 8.85
N ASP A 33 -3.05 9.66 7.72
CA ASP A 33 -4.46 10.01 7.61
C ASP A 33 -5.36 8.78 7.87
N SER A 34 -6.27 8.91 8.82
CA SER A 34 -7.18 7.82 9.25
C SER A 34 -8.05 7.26 8.12
N LYS A 35 -8.49 8.09 7.17
CA LYS A 35 -9.29 7.68 6.03
C LYS A 35 -8.44 6.86 5.07
N ILE A 36 -7.22 7.30 4.80
CA ILE A 36 -6.27 6.55 3.95
C ILE A 36 -5.90 5.22 4.60
N LYS A 37 -5.62 5.20 5.91
CA LYS A 37 -5.37 3.95 6.66
C LYS A 37 -6.52 2.96 6.49
N SER A 38 -7.77 3.44 6.63
CA SER A 38 -8.96 2.61 6.42
C SER A 38 -9.06 2.12 4.99
N MET A 39 -8.82 2.98 3.99
CA MET A 39 -8.86 2.61 2.57
C MET A 39 -7.82 1.53 2.23
N VAL A 40 -6.57 1.70 2.68
CA VAL A 40 -5.49 0.71 2.47
C VAL A 40 -5.85 -0.62 3.11
N LYS A 41 -6.44 -0.60 4.32
CA LYS A 41 -6.89 -1.82 5.01
C LYS A 41 -7.99 -2.55 4.25
N GLU A 42 -9.00 -1.84 3.79
CA GLU A 42 -10.11 -2.43 3.04
C GLU A 42 -9.65 -2.94 1.67
N ALA A 43 -8.75 -2.22 0.99
CA ALA A 43 -8.14 -2.68 -0.25
C ALA A 43 -7.31 -3.95 -0.04
N ALA A 44 -6.46 -4.00 0.99
CA ALA A 44 -5.66 -5.17 1.33
C ALA A 44 -6.55 -6.39 1.63
N LYS A 45 -7.61 -6.23 2.42
CA LYS A 45 -8.60 -7.29 2.68
C LYS A 45 -9.29 -7.76 1.40
N SER A 46 -9.71 -6.84 0.53
CA SER A 46 -10.43 -7.18 -0.70
C SER A 46 -9.56 -7.99 -1.67
N ILE A 47 -8.28 -7.66 -1.78
CA ILE A 47 -7.34 -8.32 -2.68
C ILE A 47 -6.90 -9.67 -2.12
N LEU A 48 -6.53 -9.70 -0.84
CA LEU A 48 -5.94 -10.88 -0.20
C LEU A 48 -6.99 -11.85 0.36
N LYS A 49 -8.23 -11.40 0.54
CA LYS A 49 -9.39 -12.20 0.96
C LYS A 49 -9.07 -13.03 2.21
N ASP A 50 -9.25 -14.34 2.13
CA ASP A 50 -9.03 -15.27 3.22
C ASP A 50 -7.56 -15.39 3.64
N ASP A 51 -6.62 -14.93 2.81
CA ASP A 51 -5.19 -14.96 3.13
C ASP A 51 -4.78 -13.77 4.00
N PHE A 52 -5.61 -12.72 4.11
CA PHE A 52 -5.32 -11.56 4.94
C PHE A 52 -5.41 -11.91 6.44
N VAL A 53 -4.33 -11.61 7.18
CA VAL A 53 -4.31 -11.77 8.64
C VAL A 53 -4.33 -10.41 9.34
N GLN A 54 -3.40 -9.52 8.98
CA GLN A 54 -3.24 -8.24 9.66
C GLN A 54 -2.62 -7.19 8.74
N LEU A 55 -2.96 -5.93 8.99
CA LEU A 55 -2.28 -4.77 8.43
C LEU A 55 -1.81 -3.87 9.57
N GLU A 56 -0.53 -3.52 9.54
CA GLU A 56 0.07 -2.53 10.43
C GLU A 56 0.61 -1.37 9.60
N ILE A 57 0.33 -0.14 10.01
CA ILE A 57 0.80 1.05 9.32
C ILE A 57 1.78 1.76 10.24
N GLY A 58 3.06 1.71 9.85
CA GLY A 58 4.13 2.48 10.46
C GLY A 58 4.17 3.91 9.92
N LYS A 59 5.36 4.51 9.94
CA LYS A 59 5.61 5.88 9.48
C LYS A 59 5.25 6.04 7.99
N ASN A 60 6.05 5.44 7.11
CA ASN A 60 5.85 5.39 5.66
C ASN A 60 5.77 3.94 5.12
N ILE A 61 5.53 2.97 6.00
CA ILE A 61 5.56 1.54 5.67
C ILE A 61 4.26 0.89 6.10
N CYS A 62 3.62 0.16 5.19
CA CYS A 62 2.57 -0.79 5.50
C CYS A 62 3.16 -2.19 5.61
N ARG A 63 2.84 -2.90 6.69
CA ARG A 63 3.18 -4.32 6.88
C ARG A 63 1.92 -5.14 6.78
N VAL A 64 1.88 -6.05 5.81
CA VAL A 64 0.76 -6.95 5.59
C VAL A 64 1.18 -8.35 6.00
N THR A 65 0.53 -8.87 7.04
CA THR A 65 0.66 -10.27 7.43
C THR A 65 -0.37 -11.08 6.68
N VAL A 66 0.08 -12.15 6.03
CA VAL A 66 -0.77 -13.10 5.32
C VAL A 66 -0.62 -14.50 5.90
N LYS A 67 -1.51 -15.42 5.52
CA LYS A 67 -1.43 -16.82 5.94
C LYS A 67 -0.08 -17.44 5.56
N ALA A 68 0.47 -18.23 6.46
CA ALA A 68 1.73 -18.94 6.23
C ALA A 68 1.64 -19.86 5.00
N GLY A 69 2.69 -19.87 4.18
CA GLY A 69 2.74 -20.64 2.93
C GLY A 69 2.07 -19.96 1.72
N THR A 70 1.55 -18.74 1.89
CA THR A 70 0.93 -17.95 0.81
C THR A 70 1.70 -16.68 0.46
N GLU A 71 2.86 -16.46 1.07
CA GLU A 71 3.53 -15.16 1.13
C GLU A 71 4.01 -14.68 -0.23
N GLU A 72 4.64 -15.54 -1.04
CA GLU A 72 5.12 -15.18 -2.38
C GLU A 72 3.97 -14.88 -3.35
N LYS A 73 2.93 -15.71 -3.37
CA LYS A 73 1.73 -15.48 -4.19
C LYS A 73 1.09 -14.14 -3.83
N ASN A 74 0.97 -13.86 -2.53
CA ASN A 74 0.34 -12.63 -2.05
C ASN A 74 1.23 -11.41 -2.23
N LEU A 75 2.56 -11.57 -2.22
CA LEU A 75 3.49 -10.49 -2.59
C LEU A 75 3.24 -10.02 -4.03
N GLU A 76 3.09 -10.96 -4.97
CA GLU A 76 2.82 -10.63 -6.38
C GLU A 76 1.43 -10.00 -6.58
N LEU A 77 0.41 -10.44 -5.83
CA LEU A 77 -0.91 -9.79 -5.80
C LEU A 77 -0.83 -8.36 -5.25
N VAL A 78 -0.08 -8.15 -4.16
CA VAL A 78 0.12 -6.80 -3.59
C VAL A 78 0.81 -5.88 -4.59
N LYS A 79 1.88 -6.34 -5.25
CA LYS A 79 2.59 -5.55 -6.27
C LYS A 79 1.69 -5.22 -7.46
N SER A 80 0.88 -6.17 -7.93
CA SER A 80 0.11 -6.02 -9.15
C SER A 80 -1.21 -5.27 -8.96
N GLU A 81 -1.85 -5.39 -7.80
CA GLU A 81 -3.18 -4.79 -7.55
C GLU A 81 -3.16 -3.71 -6.48
N LEU A 82 -2.61 -4.00 -5.29
CA LEU A 82 -2.69 -3.06 -4.16
C LEU A 82 -1.85 -1.81 -4.42
N VAL A 83 -0.63 -1.98 -4.95
CA VAL A 83 0.24 -0.86 -5.32
C VAL A 83 -0.41 -0.01 -6.40
N LYS A 84 -0.94 -0.62 -7.47
CA LYS A 84 -1.64 0.12 -8.54
C LYS A 84 -2.85 0.88 -8.01
N GLY A 85 -3.63 0.27 -7.11
CA GLY A 85 -4.74 0.92 -6.42
C GLY A 85 -4.31 2.16 -5.63
N LEU A 86 -3.20 2.04 -4.89
CA LEU A 86 -2.59 3.13 -4.13
C LEU A 86 -2.10 4.26 -5.04
N GLU A 87 -1.46 3.94 -6.16
CA GLU A 87 -1.00 4.91 -7.15
C GLU A 87 -2.18 5.69 -7.75
N MET A 88 -3.24 5.01 -8.18
CA MET A 88 -4.42 5.65 -8.73
C MET A 88 -5.10 6.57 -7.70
N ALA A 89 -5.23 6.10 -6.46
CA ALA A 89 -5.80 6.89 -5.38
C ALA A 89 -4.97 8.15 -5.09
N MET A 90 -3.64 8.03 -5.03
CA MET A 90 -2.76 9.17 -4.79
C MET A 90 -2.71 10.14 -5.97
N ALA A 91 -2.71 9.64 -7.21
CA ALA A 91 -2.79 10.49 -8.40
C ALA A 91 -4.11 11.29 -8.44
N PHE A 92 -5.23 10.66 -8.07
CA PHE A 92 -6.52 11.33 -7.96
C PHE A 92 -6.51 12.41 -6.87
N LEU A 93 -5.98 12.10 -5.68
CA LEU A 93 -5.87 13.06 -4.58
C LEU A 93 -4.95 14.24 -4.93
N ALA A 94 -3.82 13.97 -5.60
CA ALA A 94 -2.90 15.01 -6.06
C ALA A 94 -3.57 15.96 -7.07
N GLN A 95 -4.35 15.44 -8.02
CA GLN A 95 -5.13 16.25 -8.94
C GLN A 95 -6.19 17.10 -8.21
N MET A 96 -6.96 16.52 -7.29
CA MET A 96 -7.94 17.26 -6.51
C MET A 96 -7.32 18.37 -5.64
N HIS A 97 -6.13 18.13 -5.10
CA HIS A 97 -5.41 19.13 -4.31
C HIS A 97 -4.92 20.29 -5.20
N ASN A 98 -4.52 20.03 -6.44
CA ASN A 98 -4.16 21.05 -7.42
C ASN A 98 -5.37 21.90 -7.86
N ILE A 99 -6.56 21.30 -7.98
CA ILE A 99 -7.79 22.02 -8.35
C ILE A 99 -8.27 22.96 -7.22
N LYS A 100 -8.00 22.64 -5.95
CA LYS A 100 -8.39 23.49 -4.81
C LYS A 100 -7.51 24.73 -4.60
N ASN A 101 -6.35 24.79 -5.25
CA ASN A 101 -5.40 25.91 -5.16
C ASN A 101 -5.37 26.78 -6.43
N GLN A 102 -6.37 26.63 -7.33
CA GLN A 102 -6.70 27.57 -8.40
C GLN A 102 -8.04 28.24 -8.11
#